data_AF-A0A8H7BYT5-F1
#
_entry.id   AF-A0A8H7BYT5-F1
#
_cell.length_a   1.000
_cell.length_b   1.000
_cell.length_c   1.000
_cell.angle_alpha   90.00
_cell.angle_beta   90.00
_cell.angle_gamma   90.00
#
_symmetry.space_group_name_H-M   'P 1'
#
loop_
_entity.id
_entity.type
_entity.pdbx_description
1 polymer ?
#
loop_
_entity_poly.entity_id
_entity_poly.type
_entity_poly.pdbx_seq_one_letter_code
_entity_poly.pdbx_strand_id
1 'polypeptide(L)'
;MERNSEGTMNKLMLIADPQITDAYSYKRTGILQYLTEFYSDLYMHRNYHHLLRQLEPQAIIIMGDLMDGGREWEDPEWYQELSRFKKLFDTTIPVHYMVGNHDIGFGDGIKPSVSRRFTSAFGPTNYLINTTNYTLVVVDTVSLSASNPELRQEVHSFLNQPLPDTPRILMTHVPLYREDTADCGPSRQTRKKGGIRQGVGYQYQNLMTKELSQQLLEQIKPVAVFSGDDHDYCLVRHTYGKEEEAIEITVPTFSMAQGVQYPAVLLLDTSEDLTTKLCWLPDQISIFIGYGFLFGLTLTILTGKHVYRWFRIQKSLSKQSLEELSVLKRSRQHRSLRRISLSWLKDIRDIAIVSMLLYVFCLIFI
;
A
#
# COMPACT_ATOMS: atom_id res chain seq x y z
N MET A 1 7.20 -40.06 -5.57
CA MET A 1 8.39 -39.66 -4.79
C MET A 1 7.95 -38.48 -3.94
N GLU A 2 7.40 -38.78 -2.77
CA GLU A 2 6.98 -37.80 -1.77
C GLU A 2 8.21 -37.08 -1.25
N ARG A 3 8.21 -35.74 -1.35
CA ARG A 3 9.15 -34.91 -0.61
C ARG A 3 8.48 -34.57 0.72
N ASN A 4 8.55 -35.53 1.66
CA ASN A 4 8.47 -35.23 3.08
C ASN A 4 9.70 -34.41 3.45
N SER A 5 9.57 -33.10 3.35
CA SER A 5 10.31 -32.19 4.21
C SER A 5 9.25 -31.30 4.85
N GLU A 6 8.92 -31.56 6.11
CA GLU A 6 8.49 -30.50 7.02
C GLU A 6 9.63 -29.47 7.02
N GLY A 7 9.63 -28.60 6.02
CA GLY A 7 10.61 -27.55 5.86
C GLY A 7 10.34 -26.56 6.98
N THR A 8 11.24 -26.49 7.93
CA THR A 8 11.30 -25.47 8.99
C THR A 8 11.05 -24.09 8.40
N MET A 9 9.88 -23.51 8.67
CA MET A 9 9.48 -22.19 8.21
C MET A 9 10.17 -21.14 9.09
N ASN A 10 11.13 -20.43 8.51
CA ASN A 10 11.95 -19.45 9.22
C ASN A 10 11.96 -18.07 8.57
N LYS A 11 11.72 -17.99 7.25
CA LYS A 11 11.72 -16.72 6.52
C LYS A 11 10.30 -16.31 6.14
N LEU A 12 9.76 -15.31 6.82
CA LEU A 12 8.41 -14.79 6.63
C LEU A 12 8.46 -13.39 6.03
N MET A 13 7.66 -13.13 5.01
CA MET A 13 7.48 -11.78 4.47
C MET A 13 6.21 -11.15 5.06
N LEU A 14 6.38 -10.04 5.75
CA LEU A 14 5.29 -9.26 6.33
C LEU A 14 4.89 -8.13 5.38
N ILE A 15 3.61 -8.05 5.06
CA ILE A 15 2.99 -7.04 4.20
C ILE A 15 1.90 -6.36 5.03
N ALA A 16 2.05 -5.09 5.35
CA ALA A 16 1.00 -4.34 6.06
C ALA A 16 0.20 -3.47 5.09
N ASP A 17 -1.08 -3.28 5.40
CA ASP A 17 -1.99 -2.32 4.77
C ASP A 17 -1.89 -2.27 3.23
N PRO A 18 -2.04 -3.41 2.52
CA PRO A 18 -2.08 -3.37 1.06
C PRO A 18 -3.25 -2.51 0.57
N GLN A 19 -4.35 -2.43 1.33
CA GLN A 19 -5.50 -1.54 1.14
C GLN A 19 -5.77 -1.30 -0.34
N ILE A 20 -6.15 -2.38 -1.04
CA ILE A 20 -6.33 -2.28 -2.49
C ILE A 20 -7.33 -1.16 -2.77
N THR A 21 -6.92 -0.23 -3.62
CA THR A 21 -7.71 0.98 -3.86
C THR A 21 -9.04 0.60 -4.50
N ASP A 22 -10.14 1.15 -4.01
CA ASP A 22 -11.49 0.88 -4.52
C ASP A 22 -12.36 2.16 -4.45
N ALA A 23 -13.67 2.01 -4.68
CA ALA A 23 -14.61 3.13 -4.70
C ALA A 23 -14.77 3.85 -3.35
N TYR A 24 -14.34 3.24 -2.24
CA TYR A 24 -14.36 3.83 -0.90
C TYR A 24 -13.05 4.53 -0.54
N SER A 25 -11.95 4.25 -1.24
CA SER A 25 -10.67 4.93 -1.03
C SER A 25 -10.71 6.42 -1.29
N TYR A 26 -11.27 6.79 -2.43
CA TYR A 26 -11.34 8.18 -2.87
C TYR A 26 -12.76 8.48 -3.34
N LYS A 27 -13.26 9.70 -3.09
CA LYS A 27 -14.53 10.18 -3.64
C LYS A 27 -14.42 10.47 -5.15
N ARG A 28 -14.03 9.47 -5.93
CA ARG A 28 -13.78 9.47 -7.38
C ARG A 28 -14.74 8.49 -8.05
N THR A 29 -15.05 8.74 -9.31
CA THR A 29 -15.94 7.88 -10.09
C THR A 29 -15.48 7.77 -11.55
N GLY A 30 -15.96 6.74 -12.24
CA GLY A 30 -15.72 6.54 -13.68
C GLY A 30 -14.25 6.30 -14.02
N ILE A 31 -13.78 6.93 -15.11
CA ILE A 31 -12.44 6.68 -15.69
C ILE A 31 -11.32 6.99 -14.70
N LEU A 32 -11.47 8.03 -13.87
CA LEU A 32 -10.44 8.39 -12.90
C LEU A 32 -10.29 7.33 -11.81
N GLN A 33 -11.40 6.75 -11.35
CA GLN A 33 -11.39 5.65 -10.40
C GLN A 33 -10.70 4.42 -11.03
N TYR A 34 -11.14 4.02 -12.22
CA TYR A 34 -10.55 2.90 -12.96
C TYR A 34 -9.04 3.04 -13.16
N LEU A 35 -8.55 4.22 -13.54
CA LEU A 35 -7.12 4.45 -13.70
C LEU A 35 -6.37 4.39 -12.36
N THR A 36 -6.99 4.88 -11.28
CA THR A 36 -6.38 4.81 -9.94
C THR A 36 -6.22 3.35 -9.52
N GLU A 37 -7.28 2.55 -9.65
CA GLU A 37 -7.28 1.10 -9.38
C GLU A 37 -6.22 0.39 -10.23
N PHE A 38 -6.25 0.61 -11.55
CA PHE A 38 -5.33 -0.04 -12.49
C PHE A 38 -3.85 0.19 -12.14
N TYR A 39 -3.45 1.44 -11.87
CA TYR A 39 -2.05 1.73 -11.56
C TYR A 39 -1.63 1.29 -10.16
N SER A 40 -2.53 1.35 -9.19
CA SER A 40 -2.30 0.83 -7.83
C SER A 40 -2.13 -0.70 -7.86
N ASP A 41 -3.00 -1.40 -8.57
CA ASP A 41 -2.95 -2.85 -8.79
C ASP A 41 -1.68 -3.28 -9.50
N LEU A 42 -1.33 -2.59 -10.58
CA LEU A 42 -0.12 -2.87 -11.34
C LEU A 42 1.14 -2.70 -10.47
N TYR A 43 1.17 -1.67 -9.62
CA TYR A 43 2.25 -1.45 -8.67
C TYR A 43 2.36 -2.60 -7.66
N MET A 44 1.26 -2.94 -6.99
CA MET A 44 1.25 -4.00 -5.98
C MET A 44 1.62 -5.36 -6.57
N HIS A 45 0.98 -5.75 -7.68
CA HIS A 45 1.22 -7.03 -8.34
C HIS A 45 2.68 -7.19 -8.79
N ARG A 46 3.26 -6.17 -9.44
CA ARG A 46 4.66 -6.22 -9.89
C ARG A 46 5.63 -6.31 -8.73
N ASN A 47 5.45 -5.48 -7.70
CA ASN A 47 6.33 -5.49 -6.54
C ASN A 47 6.20 -6.80 -5.77
N TYR A 48 4.98 -7.30 -5.56
CA TYR A 48 4.72 -8.56 -4.87
C TYR A 48 5.46 -9.73 -5.56
N HIS A 49 5.22 -9.96 -6.85
CA HIS A 49 5.88 -11.05 -7.58
C HIS A 49 7.39 -10.84 -7.78
N HIS A 50 7.87 -9.59 -7.79
CA HIS A 50 9.31 -9.32 -7.76
C HIS A 50 9.91 -9.75 -6.41
N LEU A 51 9.31 -9.35 -5.30
CA LEU A 51 9.76 -9.70 -3.95
C LEU A 51 9.72 -11.20 -3.67
N LEU A 52 8.69 -11.92 -4.14
CA LEU A 52 8.66 -13.38 -4.01
C LEU A 52 9.88 -14.05 -4.64
N ARG A 53 10.33 -13.55 -5.80
CA ARG A 53 11.51 -14.07 -6.51
C ARG A 53 12.83 -13.63 -5.87
N GLN A 54 12.88 -12.45 -5.25
CA GLN A 54 14.13 -11.90 -4.69
C GLN A 54 14.37 -12.32 -3.24
N LEU A 55 13.31 -12.39 -2.43
CA LEU A 55 13.40 -12.69 -1.00
C LEU A 55 13.22 -14.17 -0.70
N GLU A 56 12.55 -14.90 -1.61
CA GLU A 56 12.23 -16.32 -1.48
C GLU A 56 11.63 -16.66 -0.10
N PRO A 57 10.54 -15.98 0.33
CA PRO A 57 9.94 -16.24 1.62
C PRO A 57 9.27 -17.63 1.64
N GLN A 58 9.24 -18.26 2.81
CA GLN A 58 8.60 -19.55 3.03
C GLN A 58 7.13 -19.41 3.41
N ALA A 59 6.76 -18.25 3.96
CA ALA A 59 5.37 -17.87 4.24
C ALA A 59 5.21 -16.34 4.16
N ILE A 60 3.98 -15.90 4.01
CA ILE A 60 3.61 -14.49 3.90
C ILE A 60 2.56 -14.20 4.97
N ILE A 61 2.68 -13.07 5.64
CA ILE A 61 1.67 -12.57 6.57
C ILE A 61 1.20 -11.22 6.04
N ILE A 62 -0.08 -11.11 5.69
CA ILE A 62 -0.71 -9.84 5.33
C ILE A 62 -1.45 -9.30 6.55
N MET A 63 -0.98 -8.17 7.06
CA MET A 63 -1.24 -7.69 8.42
C MET A 63 -2.49 -6.82 8.54
N GLY A 64 -3.60 -7.25 7.94
CA GLY A 64 -4.88 -6.53 7.96
C GLY A 64 -4.99 -5.46 6.90
N ASP A 65 -6.16 -4.83 6.85
CA ASP A 65 -6.52 -3.78 5.90
C ASP A 65 -6.26 -4.23 4.45
N LEU A 66 -6.90 -5.34 4.10
CA LEU A 66 -6.70 -6.02 2.82
C LEU A 66 -7.30 -5.20 1.68
N MET A 67 -8.51 -4.68 1.92
CA MET A 67 -9.29 -3.85 1.01
C MET A 67 -9.69 -2.58 1.73
N ASP A 68 -9.65 -1.43 1.05
CA ASP A 68 -9.98 -0.15 1.67
C ASP A 68 -11.47 -0.07 2.05
N GLY A 69 -12.36 -0.56 1.19
CA GLY A 69 -13.80 -0.65 1.44
C GLY A 69 -14.27 -1.97 2.05
N GLY A 70 -13.40 -2.81 2.63
CA GLY A 70 -13.73 -4.18 3.05
C GLY A 70 -14.99 -4.31 3.93
N ARG A 71 -15.17 -3.37 4.85
CA ARG A 71 -16.36 -3.27 5.73
C ARG A 71 -17.58 -2.59 5.11
N GLU A 72 -17.38 -1.85 4.02
CA GLU A 72 -18.37 -0.95 3.42
C GLU A 72 -19.17 -1.63 2.31
N TRP A 73 -18.55 -2.57 1.57
CA TRP A 73 -19.20 -3.28 0.47
C TRP A 73 -20.30 -4.24 0.94
N GLU A 74 -21.40 -4.28 0.18
CA GLU A 74 -22.38 -5.36 0.22
C GLU A 74 -21.79 -6.66 -0.37
N ASP A 75 -22.38 -7.81 -0.03
CA ASP A 75 -21.81 -9.12 -0.36
C ASP A 75 -21.42 -9.30 -1.84
N PRO A 76 -22.27 -9.00 -2.84
CA PRO A 76 -21.93 -9.25 -4.24
C PRO A 76 -20.69 -8.48 -4.73
N GLU A 77 -20.59 -7.20 -4.38
CA GLU A 77 -19.46 -6.33 -4.71
C GLU A 77 -18.23 -6.73 -3.89
N TRP A 78 -18.42 -7.08 -2.62
CA TRP A 78 -17.33 -7.55 -1.76
C TRP A 78 -16.64 -8.81 -2.31
N TYR A 79 -17.41 -9.76 -2.87
CA TYR A 79 -16.83 -10.95 -3.51
C TYR A 79 -16.06 -10.62 -4.80
N GLN A 80 -16.40 -9.52 -5.49
CA GLN A 80 -15.62 -9.05 -6.64
C GLN A 80 -14.27 -8.49 -6.19
N GLU A 81 -14.26 -7.66 -5.14
CA GLU A 81 -13.03 -7.14 -4.55
C GLU A 81 -12.18 -8.25 -3.92
N LEU A 82 -12.79 -9.27 -3.31
CA LEU A 82 -12.09 -10.48 -2.86
C LEU A 82 -11.38 -11.19 -4.01
N SER A 83 -12.09 -11.40 -5.13
CA SER A 83 -11.49 -12.06 -6.30
C SER A 83 -10.35 -11.23 -6.88
N ARG A 84 -10.47 -9.90 -6.90
CA ARG A 84 -9.41 -8.99 -7.34
C ARG A 84 -8.21 -9.06 -6.40
N PHE A 85 -8.43 -8.95 -5.09
CA PHE A 85 -7.39 -9.06 -4.07
C PHE A 85 -6.62 -10.38 -4.18
N LYS A 86 -7.31 -11.52 -4.25
CA LYS A 86 -6.67 -12.84 -4.38
C LYS A 86 -5.86 -12.98 -5.66
N LYS A 87 -6.29 -12.36 -6.76
CA LYS A 87 -5.54 -12.34 -8.03
C LYS A 87 -4.29 -11.47 -7.95
N LEU A 88 -4.33 -10.33 -7.24
CA LEU A 88 -3.18 -9.44 -7.08
C LEU A 88 -2.05 -10.11 -6.30
N PHE A 89 -2.42 -10.86 -5.25
CA PHE A 89 -1.50 -11.54 -4.34
C PHE A 89 -1.49 -13.06 -4.54
N ASP A 90 -1.65 -13.53 -5.78
CA ASP A 90 -1.66 -14.96 -6.10
C ASP A 90 -0.26 -15.58 -5.92
N THR A 91 -0.20 -16.75 -5.29
CA THR A 91 1.05 -17.44 -5.00
C THR A 91 0.82 -18.90 -4.60
N THR A 92 1.86 -19.72 -4.73
CA THR A 92 1.89 -21.09 -4.18
C THR A 92 2.44 -21.14 -2.75
N ILE A 93 2.99 -20.02 -2.25
CA ILE A 93 3.55 -19.90 -0.90
C ILE A 93 2.39 -19.73 0.10
N PRO A 94 2.41 -20.37 1.28
CA PRO A 94 1.40 -20.16 2.32
C PRO A 94 1.21 -18.67 2.67
N VAL A 95 -0.04 -18.22 2.69
CA VAL A 95 -0.41 -16.85 3.07
C VAL A 95 -1.32 -16.88 4.30
N HIS A 96 -0.89 -16.16 5.33
CA HIS A 96 -1.63 -15.91 6.56
C HIS A 96 -2.21 -14.50 6.51
N TYR A 97 -3.45 -14.35 6.96
CA TYR A 97 -4.16 -13.07 6.96
C TYR A 97 -4.47 -12.64 8.39
N MET A 98 -4.25 -11.37 8.66
CA MET A 98 -4.76 -10.70 9.84
C MET A 98 -5.94 -9.83 9.44
N VAL A 99 -6.72 -9.42 10.42
CA VAL A 99 -7.87 -8.52 10.21
C VAL A 99 -7.50 -7.11 10.63
N GLY A 100 -7.92 -6.14 9.82
CA GLY A 100 -7.79 -4.71 10.14
C GLY A 100 -9.13 -3.99 10.25
N ASN A 101 -9.08 -2.71 10.64
CA ASN A 101 -10.29 -1.90 10.80
C ASN A 101 -10.97 -1.62 9.46
N HIS A 102 -10.24 -1.57 8.34
CA HIS A 102 -10.87 -1.44 7.03
C HIS A 102 -11.62 -2.70 6.59
N ASP A 103 -11.24 -3.86 7.13
CA ASP A 103 -11.86 -5.13 6.78
C ASP A 103 -13.20 -5.36 7.51
N ILE A 104 -13.27 -5.02 8.81
CA ILE A 104 -14.44 -5.34 9.66
C ILE A 104 -15.06 -4.15 10.41
N GLY A 105 -14.44 -2.96 10.35
CA GLY A 105 -14.80 -1.79 11.16
C GLY A 105 -14.03 -1.70 12.47
N PHE A 106 -14.36 -0.72 13.31
CA PHE A 106 -13.75 -0.53 14.64
C PHE A 106 -14.79 -0.10 15.67
N GLY A 107 -14.58 -0.45 16.94
CA GLY A 107 -15.46 -0.07 18.06
C GLY A 107 -16.90 -0.56 17.88
N ASP A 108 -17.87 0.34 18.03
CA ASP A 108 -19.31 0.09 17.81
C ASP A 108 -19.66 -0.19 16.34
N GLY A 109 -18.75 0.14 15.42
CA GLY A 109 -18.97 -0.01 13.99
C GLY A 109 -18.77 -1.43 13.47
N ILE A 110 -18.25 -2.36 14.29
CA ILE A 110 -17.99 -3.74 13.87
C ILE A 110 -19.32 -4.49 13.79
N LYS A 111 -19.70 -4.89 12.57
CA LYS A 111 -20.90 -5.68 12.32
C LYS A 111 -20.56 -7.18 12.40
N PRO A 112 -21.26 -8.00 13.22
CA PRO A 112 -20.98 -9.43 13.31
C PRO A 112 -21.11 -10.18 11.97
N SER A 113 -21.98 -9.73 11.06
CA SER A 113 -22.08 -10.30 9.71
C SER A 113 -20.83 -10.05 8.87
N VAL A 114 -20.24 -8.86 8.95
CA VAL A 114 -19.01 -8.49 8.22
C VAL A 114 -17.82 -9.28 8.77
N SER A 115 -17.70 -9.40 10.11
CA SER A 115 -16.66 -10.23 10.73
C SER A 115 -16.79 -11.72 10.34
N ARG A 116 -18.00 -12.27 10.31
CA ARG A 116 -18.24 -13.64 9.80
C ARG A 116 -17.91 -13.81 8.32
N ARG A 117 -18.22 -12.81 7.48
CA ARG A 117 -17.86 -12.81 6.06
C ARG A 117 -16.35 -12.82 5.87
N PHE A 118 -15.64 -11.97 6.61
CA PHE A 118 -14.18 -11.95 6.62
C PHE A 118 -13.59 -13.31 7.01
N THR A 119 -14.01 -13.87 8.14
CA THR A 119 -13.48 -15.15 8.63
C THR A 119 -13.78 -16.33 7.71
N SER A 120 -14.92 -16.31 7.02
CA SER A 120 -15.27 -17.32 6.02
C SER A 120 -14.33 -17.30 4.80
N ALA A 121 -13.75 -16.15 4.45
CA ALA A 121 -12.90 -16.01 3.28
C ALA A 121 -11.38 -16.06 3.59
N PHE A 122 -10.98 -15.59 4.77
CA PHE A 122 -9.58 -15.41 5.15
C PHE A 122 -9.14 -16.31 6.31
N GLY A 123 -10.07 -16.97 7.00
CA GLY A 123 -9.79 -17.83 8.14
C GLY A 123 -9.98 -17.13 9.50
N PRO A 124 -9.61 -17.79 10.61
CA PRO A 124 -9.77 -17.22 11.95
C PRO A 124 -8.93 -15.95 12.13
N THR A 125 -9.39 -15.02 12.96
CA THR A 125 -8.68 -13.75 13.23
C THR A 125 -7.70 -13.84 14.41
N ASN A 126 -7.80 -14.90 15.21
CA ASN A 126 -6.90 -15.18 16.33
C ASN A 126 -6.34 -16.60 16.18
N TYR A 127 -5.02 -16.74 16.07
CA TYR A 127 -4.38 -18.04 15.85
C TYR A 127 -2.87 -18.00 16.12
N LEU A 128 -2.25 -19.17 16.12
CA LEU A 128 -0.81 -19.34 16.29
C LEU A 128 -0.16 -19.76 14.96
N ILE A 129 1.04 -19.26 14.70
CA ILE A 129 1.90 -19.72 13.61
C ILE A 129 3.22 -20.21 14.23
N ASN A 130 3.51 -21.50 14.08
CA ASN A 130 4.74 -22.09 14.60
C ASN A 130 5.86 -21.99 13.57
N THR A 131 6.99 -21.41 13.98
CA THR A 131 8.27 -21.47 13.26
C THR A 131 9.20 -22.43 14.00
N THR A 132 10.47 -22.54 13.58
CA THR A 132 11.42 -23.45 14.24
C THR A 132 11.68 -23.08 15.70
N ASN A 133 11.95 -21.80 15.96
CA ASN A 133 12.37 -21.33 17.29
C ASN A 133 11.36 -20.40 17.97
N TYR A 134 10.33 -19.95 17.23
CA TYR A 134 9.39 -18.95 17.70
C TYR A 134 7.95 -19.37 17.40
N THR A 135 7.02 -18.91 18.24
CA THR A 135 5.59 -18.95 17.96
C THR A 135 5.08 -17.53 17.75
N LEU A 136 4.51 -17.26 16.57
CA LEU A 136 3.81 -16.01 16.34
C LEU A 136 2.38 -16.15 16.88
N VAL A 137 1.96 -15.17 17.66
CA VAL A 137 0.63 -15.06 18.28
C VAL A 137 -0.11 -13.95 17.54
N VAL A 138 -1.02 -14.33 16.65
CA VAL A 138 -1.84 -13.40 15.88
C VAL A 138 -3.08 -13.06 16.69
N VAL A 139 -3.27 -11.77 16.98
CA VAL A 139 -4.36 -11.28 17.80
C VAL A 139 -5.21 -10.27 17.03
N ASP A 140 -6.52 -10.48 17.06
CA ASP A 140 -7.52 -9.57 16.54
C ASP A 140 -7.69 -8.37 17.48
N THR A 141 -6.79 -7.41 17.35
CA THR A 141 -6.79 -6.19 18.18
C THR A 141 -7.97 -5.27 17.90
N VAL A 142 -8.58 -5.41 16.72
CA VAL A 142 -9.76 -4.65 16.30
C VAL A 142 -10.98 -5.13 17.08
N SER A 143 -11.25 -6.44 17.10
CA SER A 143 -12.32 -7.04 17.90
C SER A 143 -12.06 -6.94 19.40
N LEU A 144 -10.80 -7.00 19.85
CA LEU A 144 -10.43 -6.76 21.26
C LEU A 144 -10.80 -5.33 21.71
N SER A 145 -10.75 -4.37 20.79
CA SER A 145 -11.12 -2.97 21.01
C SER A 145 -12.60 -2.68 20.75
N ALA A 146 -13.39 -3.69 20.38
CA ALA A 146 -14.81 -3.54 20.10
C ALA A 146 -15.62 -3.24 21.38
N SER A 147 -16.72 -2.51 21.26
CA SER A 147 -17.67 -2.37 22.38
C SER A 147 -18.56 -3.61 22.52
N ASN A 148 -18.70 -4.42 21.47
CA ASN A 148 -19.49 -5.64 21.49
C ASN A 148 -18.82 -6.70 22.40
N PRO A 149 -19.47 -7.11 23.51
CA PRO A 149 -18.88 -8.07 24.44
C PRO A 149 -18.63 -9.45 23.83
N GLU A 150 -19.44 -9.90 22.87
CA GLU A 150 -19.29 -11.23 22.24
C GLU A 150 -18.00 -11.30 21.42
N LEU A 151 -17.74 -10.29 20.58
CA LEU A 151 -16.52 -10.20 19.77
C LEU A 151 -15.27 -10.11 20.66
N ARG A 152 -15.33 -9.33 21.73
CA ARG A 152 -14.25 -9.28 22.72
C ARG A 152 -14.03 -10.61 23.42
N GLN A 153 -15.12 -11.30 23.76
CA GLN A 153 -15.04 -12.57 24.47
C GLN A 153 -14.37 -13.66 23.62
N GLU A 154 -14.54 -13.65 22.30
CA GLU A 154 -13.80 -14.55 21.40
C GLU A 154 -12.29 -14.35 21.53
N VAL A 155 -11.82 -13.10 21.49
CA VAL A 155 -10.38 -12.78 21.67
C VAL A 155 -9.89 -13.14 23.07
N HIS A 156 -10.64 -12.79 24.12
CA HIS A 156 -10.26 -13.15 25.49
C HIS A 156 -10.22 -14.67 25.68
N SER A 157 -11.11 -15.43 25.04
CA SER A 157 -11.12 -16.89 25.10
C SER A 157 -9.91 -17.50 24.42
N PHE A 158 -9.38 -16.88 23.36
CA PHE A 158 -8.10 -17.25 22.76
C PHE A 158 -6.92 -16.93 23.70
N LEU A 159 -6.87 -15.71 24.24
CA LEU A 159 -5.77 -15.28 25.12
C LEU A 159 -5.67 -16.06 26.44
N ASN A 160 -6.78 -16.63 26.91
CA ASN A 160 -6.81 -17.45 28.12
C ASN A 160 -6.38 -18.91 27.90
N GLN A 161 -6.11 -19.31 26.65
CA GLN A 161 -5.59 -20.64 26.36
C GLN A 161 -4.10 -20.73 26.72
N PRO A 162 -3.59 -21.91 27.14
CA PRO A 162 -2.18 -22.08 27.37
C PRO A 162 -1.40 -21.87 26.06
N LEU A 163 -0.52 -20.88 26.05
CA LEU A 163 0.37 -20.60 24.92
C LEU A 163 1.64 -21.48 25.00
N PRO A 164 2.26 -21.81 23.85
CA PRO A 164 3.51 -22.57 23.84
C PRO A 164 4.64 -21.86 24.60
N ASP A 165 5.52 -22.64 25.24
CA ASP A 165 6.67 -22.13 25.99
C ASP A 165 7.80 -21.57 25.10
N THR A 166 7.71 -21.76 23.79
CA THR A 166 8.64 -21.16 22.82
C THR A 166 8.61 -19.63 22.92
N PRO A 167 9.72 -18.92 22.63
CA PRO A 167 9.71 -17.46 22.47
C PRO A 167 8.57 -16.99 21.56
N ARG A 168 7.80 -16.01 22.04
CA ARG A 168 6.57 -15.54 21.39
C ARG A 168 6.79 -14.23 20.66
N ILE A 169 6.20 -14.11 19.47
CA ILE A 169 6.16 -12.88 18.69
C ILE A 169 4.70 -12.45 18.61
N LEU A 170 4.36 -11.26 19.07
CA LEU A 170 2.99 -10.75 19.01
C LEU A 170 2.75 -10.07 17.65
N MET A 171 1.69 -10.44 16.96
CA MET A 171 1.25 -9.81 15.72
C MET A 171 -0.07 -9.07 15.98
N THR A 172 -0.08 -7.76 15.77
CA THR A 172 -1.28 -6.92 15.87
C THR A 172 -1.52 -6.18 14.57
N HIS A 173 -2.76 -5.76 14.32
CA HIS A 173 -3.01 -4.79 13.25
C HIS A 173 -2.77 -3.38 13.79
N VAL A 174 -3.54 -2.99 14.82
CA VAL A 174 -3.39 -1.70 15.49
C VAL A 174 -2.13 -1.71 16.37
N PRO A 175 -1.25 -0.70 16.27
CA PRO A 175 -0.04 -0.62 17.08
C PRO A 175 -0.34 -0.52 18.58
N LEU A 176 0.55 -1.04 19.43
CA LEU A 176 0.38 -0.95 20.89
C LEU A 176 0.54 0.49 21.37
N TYR A 177 -0.10 0.79 22.51
CA TYR A 177 0.00 2.09 23.16
C TYR A 177 1.46 2.54 23.34
N ARG A 178 1.70 3.81 23.03
CA ARG A 178 2.95 4.53 23.30
C ARG A 178 2.61 6.00 23.53
N GLU A 179 3.51 6.70 24.23
CA GLU A 179 3.38 8.14 24.40
C GLU A 179 3.51 8.86 23.06
N ASP A 180 2.78 9.95 22.85
CA ASP A 180 2.80 10.75 21.62
C ASP A 180 4.22 11.28 21.25
N THR A 181 5.11 11.34 22.24
CA THR A 181 6.51 11.78 22.12
C THR A 181 7.48 10.64 21.83
N ALA A 182 7.01 9.40 21.79
CA ALA A 182 7.86 8.24 21.50
C ALA A 182 8.52 8.39 20.12
N ASP A 183 9.83 8.17 20.08
CA ASP A 183 10.59 8.23 18.84
C ASP A 183 10.43 6.91 18.07
N CYS A 184 9.93 7.00 16.84
CA CYS A 184 9.78 5.89 15.91
C CYS A 184 11.09 5.48 15.22
N GLY A 185 12.17 6.20 15.49
CA GLY A 185 13.49 5.92 14.93
C GLY A 185 13.70 6.50 13.52
N PRO A 186 14.91 6.33 12.97
CA PRO A 186 15.36 7.06 11.78
C PRO A 186 14.72 6.61 10.46
N SER A 187 14.12 5.42 10.42
CA SER A 187 13.49 4.87 9.22
C SER A 187 12.07 5.41 8.95
N ARG A 188 11.46 6.13 9.90
CA ARG A 188 10.18 6.80 9.68
C ARG A 188 10.32 7.90 8.62
N GLN A 189 9.45 7.90 7.61
CA GLN A 189 9.55 8.80 6.45
C GLN A 189 8.96 10.17 6.71
N THR A 190 7.91 10.24 7.51
CA THR A 190 7.20 11.48 7.86
C THR A 190 8.07 12.37 8.78
N ARG A 191 9.03 13.06 8.13
CA ARG A 191 10.23 13.73 8.67
C ARG A 191 10.03 14.93 9.60
N LYS A 192 8.85 15.17 10.18
CA LYS A 192 8.65 16.25 11.18
C LYS A 192 8.29 15.69 12.57
N LYS A 193 9.19 14.85 13.11
CA LYS A 193 9.31 14.45 14.53
C LYS A 193 7.97 14.20 15.24
N GLY A 194 7.28 13.14 14.86
CA GLY A 194 6.21 12.61 15.67
C GLY A 194 6.39 11.12 15.83
N GLY A 195 6.10 10.62 17.03
CA GLY A 195 5.60 9.26 17.15
C GLY A 195 4.21 9.16 16.52
N ILE A 196 3.58 8.01 16.70
CA ILE A 196 2.17 7.84 16.40
C ILE A 196 1.40 8.59 17.48
N ARG A 197 0.68 9.64 17.10
CA ARG A 197 -0.16 10.38 18.06
C ARG A 197 -1.48 9.65 18.23
N GLN A 198 -1.95 9.54 19.46
CA GLN A 198 -3.25 8.93 19.68
C GLN A 198 -4.35 9.76 19.03
N GLY A 199 -5.14 9.10 18.19
CA GLY A 199 -6.22 9.71 17.43
C GLY A 199 -7.35 8.72 17.28
N VAL A 200 -8.58 9.21 17.39
CA VAL A 200 -9.79 8.42 17.17
C VAL A 200 -10.66 9.13 16.16
N GLY A 201 -11.36 8.37 15.33
CA GLY A 201 -12.32 8.91 14.39
C GLY A 201 -13.35 7.89 13.96
N TYR A 202 -13.91 8.08 12.77
CA TYR A 202 -14.93 7.18 12.26
C TYR A 202 -14.33 5.80 11.96
N GLN A 203 -14.59 4.84 12.84
CA GLN A 203 -14.15 3.44 12.73
C GLN A 203 -12.63 3.25 12.61
N TYR A 204 -11.83 4.08 13.30
CA TYR A 204 -10.39 3.85 13.47
C TYR A 204 -9.88 4.40 14.81
N GLN A 205 -8.74 3.87 15.24
CA GLN A 205 -7.96 4.38 16.37
C GLN A 205 -6.47 4.08 16.14
N ASN A 206 -5.62 5.09 16.21
CA ASN A 206 -4.21 4.98 15.80
C ASN A 206 -3.36 4.07 16.69
N LEU A 207 -3.68 3.96 17.99
CA LEU A 207 -2.97 3.13 18.96
C LEU A 207 -3.97 2.40 19.83
N MET A 208 -3.69 1.16 20.22
CA MET A 208 -4.46 0.47 21.26
C MET A 208 -4.46 1.26 22.58
N THR A 209 -5.44 1.00 23.45
CA THR A 209 -5.44 1.59 24.79
C THR A 209 -4.27 1.06 25.61
N LYS A 210 -3.83 1.84 26.60
CA LYS A 210 -2.73 1.45 27.49
C LYS A 210 -3.04 0.15 28.24
N GLU A 211 -4.29 0.01 28.68
CA GLU A 211 -4.77 -1.15 29.43
C GLU A 211 -4.72 -2.43 28.58
N LEU A 212 -5.23 -2.37 27.34
CA LEU A 212 -5.22 -3.53 26.44
C LEU A 212 -3.79 -3.88 25.99
N SER A 213 -2.97 -2.87 25.74
CA SER A 213 -1.56 -3.07 25.36
C SER A 213 -0.79 -3.77 26.47
N GLN A 214 -0.96 -3.29 27.72
CA GLN A 214 -0.33 -3.91 28.89
C GLN A 214 -0.84 -5.34 29.11
N GLN A 215 -2.15 -5.57 28.96
CA GLN A 215 -2.74 -6.90 29.07
C GLN A 215 -2.10 -7.88 28.07
N LEU A 216 -1.96 -7.48 26.80
CA LEU A 216 -1.35 -8.33 25.77
C LEU A 216 0.12 -8.62 26.08
N LEU A 217 0.89 -7.60 26.46
CA LEU A 217 2.30 -7.76 26.83
C LEU A 217 2.47 -8.71 28.03
N GLU A 218 1.67 -8.56 29.08
CA GLU A 218 1.79 -9.39 30.30
C GLU A 218 1.30 -10.83 30.11
N GLN A 219 0.26 -11.05 29.30
CA GLN A 219 -0.27 -12.39 29.03
C GLN A 219 0.60 -13.16 28.03
N ILE A 220 1.03 -12.50 26.95
CA ILE A 220 1.76 -13.13 25.85
C ILE A 220 3.26 -13.11 26.10
N LYS A 221 3.80 -12.19 26.91
CA LYS A 221 5.23 -12.00 27.16
C LYS A 221 6.09 -12.14 25.89
N PRO A 222 5.82 -11.32 24.86
CA PRO A 222 6.50 -11.45 23.58
C PRO A 222 7.93 -10.92 23.66
N VAL A 223 8.83 -11.49 22.85
CA VAL A 223 10.19 -10.94 22.63
C VAL A 223 10.19 -9.83 21.57
N ALA A 224 9.19 -9.81 20.69
CA ALA A 224 8.99 -8.79 19.67
C ALA A 224 7.51 -8.65 19.30
N VAL A 225 7.14 -7.49 18.80
CA VAL A 225 5.79 -7.14 18.32
C VAL A 225 5.89 -6.62 16.89
N PHE A 226 4.98 -7.04 16.02
CA PHE A 226 4.83 -6.46 14.68
C PHE A 226 3.40 -5.95 14.51
N SER A 227 3.27 -4.68 14.10
CA SER A 227 2.00 -4.00 13.86
C SER A 227 1.88 -3.40 12.46
N GLY A 228 0.67 -3.01 12.04
CA GLY A 228 0.36 -2.27 10.80
C GLY A 228 -0.35 -0.94 11.09
N ASP A 229 -1.38 -0.59 10.30
CA ASP A 229 -2.35 0.52 10.47
C ASP A 229 -1.76 1.96 10.38
N ASP A 230 -0.59 2.27 10.95
CA ASP A 230 0.00 3.63 10.86
C ASP A 230 0.59 3.96 9.48
N HIS A 231 0.73 2.96 8.60
CA HIS A 231 1.28 3.02 7.24
C HIS A 231 2.76 3.42 7.11
N ASP A 232 3.38 4.03 8.12
CA ASP A 232 4.81 4.41 8.13
C ASP A 232 5.60 3.57 9.15
N TYR A 233 6.91 3.48 8.96
CA TYR A 233 7.77 2.72 9.86
C TYR A 233 7.77 3.34 11.25
N CYS A 234 7.62 2.52 12.29
CA CYS A 234 7.85 2.95 13.66
C CYS A 234 8.49 1.84 14.48
N LEU A 235 9.65 2.11 15.07
CA LEU A 235 10.29 1.22 16.04
C LEU A 235 10.18 1.83 17.42
N VAL A 236 9.60 1.09 18.36
CA VAL A 236 9.54 1.48 19.77
C VAL A 236 9.87 0.30 20.68
N ARG A 237 10.23 0.61 21.92
CA ARG A 237 10.52 -0.38 22.97
C ARG A 237 9.44 -0.30 24.04
N HIS A 238 8.87 -1.46 24.36
CA HIS A 238 7.92 -1.63 25.44
C HIS A 238 8.59 -2.28 26.63
N THR A 239 8.33 -1.75 27.82
CA THR A 239 8.74 -2.33 29.10
C THR A 239 7.49 -2.80 29.84
N TYR A 240 7.47 -4.05 30.28
CA TYR A 240 6.31 -4.64 30.95
C TYR A 240 6.72 -5.62 32.05
N GLY A 241 5.77 -6.01 32.89
CA GLY A 241 6.04 -6.85 34.05
C GLY A 241 7.04 -6.19 35.02
N LYS A 242 8.06 -6.94 35.44
CA LYS A 242 9.10 -6.42 36.35
C LYS A 242 10.20 -5.69 35.59
N GLU A 243 10.75 -6.30 34.54
CA GLU A 243 11.82 -5.76 33.68
C GLU A 243 11.84 -6.45 32.29
N GLU A 244 10.68 -6.97 31.83
CA GLU A 244 10.60 -7.63 30.51
C GLU A 244 10.52 -6.55 29.42
N GLU A 245 11.17 -6.80 28.27
CA GLU A 245 11.18 -5.87 27.14
C GLU A 245 10.71 -6.54 25.85
N ALA A 246 10.00 -5.78 25.01
CA ALA A 246 9.67 -6.16 23.64
C ALA A 246 9.93 -4.99 22.69
N ILE A 247 10.57 -5.26 21.57
CA ILE A 247 10.65 -4.30 20.46
C ILE A 247 9.40 -4.43 19.61
N GLU A 248 8.72 -3.32 19.37
CA GLU A 248 7.67 -3.25 18.37
C GLU A 248 8.18 -2.58 17.11
N ILE A 249 7.91 -3.21 15.96
CA ILE A 249 8.05 -2.60 14.64
C ILE A 249 6.67 -2.51 13.99
N THR A 250 6.21 -1.28 13.79
CA THR A 250 5.09 -0.99 12.90
C THR A 250 5.59 -1.04 11.46
N VAL A 251 5.07 -2.01 10.70
CA VAL A 251 5.45 -2.32 9.33
C VAL A 251 4.82 -1.28 8.41
N PRO A 252 5.58 -0.65 7.49
CA PRO A 252 4.99 0.31 6.56
C PRO A 252 3.99 -0.36 5.63
N THR A 253 3.03 0.45 5.16
CA THR A 253 2.09 0.05 4.11
C THR A 253 2.82 -0.47 2.88
N PHE A 254 2.23 -1.47 2.23
CA PHE A 254 2.64 -1.97 0.92
C PHE A 254 2.10 -1.12 -0.23
N SER A 255 1.09 -0.29 0.05
CA SER A 255 0.37 0.47 -0.94
C SER A 255 1.04 1.81 -1.24
N MET A 256 1.16 2.15 -2.53
CA MET A 256 1.60 3.48 -2.96
C MET A 256 0.57 4.59 -2.69
N ALA A 257 -0.62 4.24 -2.23
CA ALA A 257 -1.78 5.12 -2.11
C ALA A 257 -1.95 5.72 -0.69
N GLN A 258 -1.11 5.32 0.26
CA GLN A 258 -1.35 5.48 1.70
C GLN A 258 -0.47 6.53 2.39
N GLY A 259 -0.05 7.54 1.63
CA GLY A 259 0.53 8.78 2.19
C GLY A 259 2.03 8.72 2.53
N VAL A 260 2.69 7.57 2.32
CA VAL A 260 4.16 7.45 2.43
C VAL A 260 4.83 7.51 1.06
N GLN A 261 6.09 7.97 1.04
CA GLN A 261 6.84 8.13 -0.21
C GLN A 261 7.37 6.78 -0.73
N TYR A 262 7.84 5.93 0.18
CA TYR A 262 8.39 4.61 -0.08
C TYR A 262 7.57 3.58 0.72
N PRO A 263 6.61 2.91 0.10
CA PRO A 263 5.99 1.73 0.70
C PRO A 263 7.04 0.64 0.99
N ALA A 264 6.74 -0.37 1.80
CA ALA A 264 7.72 -1.39 2.14
C ALA A 264 7.12 -2.77 2.42
N VAL A 265 7.99 -3.77 2.51
CA VAL A 265 7.74 -5.03 3.21
C VAL A 265 8.80 -5.25 4.28
N LEU A 266 8.50 -6.03 5.31
CA LEU A 266 9.48 -6.47 6.30
C LEU A 266 9.73 -7.97 6.14
N LEU A 267 10.99 -8.35 5.90
CA LEU A 267 11.39 -9.76 5.94
C LEU A 267 11.78 -10.12 7.37
N LEU A 268 11.14 -11.13 7.93
CA LEU A 268 11.39 -11.68 9.26
C LEU A 268 12.13 -13.01 9.12
N ASP A 269 13.26 -13.15 9.80
CA ASP A 269 14.00 -14.41 9.91
C ASP A 269 13.96 -14.91 11.36
N THR A 270 13.48 -16.14 11.54
CA THR A 270 13.29 -16.82 12.83
C THR A 270 14.14 -18.09 12.95
N SER A 271 15.17 -18.26 12.11
CA SER A 271 16.01 -19.47 12.06
C SER A 271 16.97 -19.64 13.24
N GLU A 272 17.53 -18.55 13.76
CA GLU A 272 18.40 -18.50 14.94
C GLU A 272 17.93 -17.35 15.82
N ASP A 273 18.64 -16.22 15.79
CA ASP A 273 18.21 -14.96 16.37
C ASP A 273 17.13 -14.30 15.50
N LEU A 274 16.18 -13.64 16.16
CA LEU A 274 15.13 -12.89 15.49
C LEU A 274 15.74 -11.68 14.76
N THR A 275 15.76 -11.72 13.43
CA THR A 275 16.26 -10.61 12.62
C THR A 275 15.21 -10.11 11.63
N THR A 276 15.30 -8.82 11.31
CA THR A 276 14.39 -8.18 10.38
C THR A 276 15.16 -7.43 9.30
N LYS A 277 14.60 -7.41 8.08
CA LYS A 277 15.12 -6.63 6.96
C LYS A 277 13.99 -5.84 6.33
N LEU A 278 14.07 -4.51 6.44
CA LEU A 278 13.16 -3.58 5.81
C LEU A 278 13.51 -3.43 4.32
N CYS A 279 12.54 -3.73 3.45
CA CYS A 279 12.69 -3.68 2.00
C CYS A 279 11.78 -2.58 1.43
N TRP A 280 12.36 -1.42 1.15
CA TRP A 280 11.65 -0.30 0.52
C TRP A 280 11.25 -0.62 -0.92
N LEU A 281 10.05 -0.18 -1.30
CA LEU A 281 9.52 -0.23 -2.65
C LEU A 281 9.77 1.11 -3.39
N PRO A 282 9.67 1.12 -4.74
CA PRO A 282 9.85 2.33 -5.51
C PRO A 282 8.83 3.43 -5.17
N ASP A 283 9.29 4.69 -5.18
CA ASP A 283 8.45 5.89 -5.10
C ASP A 283 7.71 6.11 -6.43
N GLN A 284 6.58 5.42 -6.55
CA GLN A 284 5.78 5.43 -7.78
C GLN A 284 5.18 6.81 -8.08
N ILE A 285 4.90 7.61 -7.04
CA ILE A 285 4.33 8.94 -7.19
C ILE A 285 5.35 9.90 -7.80
N SER A 286 6.60 9.92 -7.31
CA SER A 286 7.66 10.74 -7.91
C SER A 286 7.98 10.32 -9.34
N ILE A 287 7.92 9.01 -9.64
CA ILE A 287 8.07 8.51 -11.01
C ILE A 287 6.96 9.09 -11.92
N PHE A 288 5.70 9.07 -11.49
CA PHE A 288 4.60 9.67 -12.24
C PHE A 288 4.74 11.20 -12.39
N ILE A 289 5.18 11.90 -11.36
CA ILE A 289 5.49 13.34 -11.44
C ILE A 289 6.59 13.59 -12.47
N GLY A 290 7.64 12.77 -12.50
CA GLY A 290 8.71 12.82 -13.50
C GLY A 290 8.18 12.65 -14.92
N TYR A 291 7.28 11.69 -15.16
CA TYR A 291 6.62 11.53 -16.46
C TYR A 291 5.77 12.76 -16.84
N GLY A 292 5.05 13.34 -15.88
CA GLY A 292 4.31 14.59 -16.10
C GLY A 292 5.21 15.76 -16.50
N PHE A 293 6.37 15.90 -15.85
CA PHE A 293 7.36 16.92 -16.20
C PHE A 293 7.93 16.72 -17.61
N LEU A 294 8.33 15.49 -17.96
CA LEU A 294 8.84 15.17 -19.29
C LEU A 294 7.80 15.40 -20.38
N PHE A 295 6.54 15.09 -20.10
CA PHE A 295 5.42 15.40 -20.99
C PHE A 295 5.27 16.92 -21.20
N GLY A 296 5.25 17.70 -20.12
CA GLY A 296 5.18 19.17 -20.20
C GLY A 296 6.36 19.80 -20.94
N LEU A 297 7.58 19.30 -20.70
CA LEU A 297 8.79 19.72 -21.41
C LEU A 297 8.66 19.43 -22.91
N THR A 298 8.20 18.24 -23.28
CA THR A 298 7.98 17.85 -24.68
C THR A 298 7.00 18.77 -25.38
N LEU A 299 5.86 19.07 -24.75
CA LEU A 299 4.88 20.02 -25.29
C LEU A 299 5.46 21.42 -25.47
N THR A 300 6.27 21.87 -24.51
CA THR A 300 6.93 23.19 -24.55
C THR A 300 7.90 23.28 -25.72
N ILE A 301 8.75 22.28 -25.91
CA ILE A 301 9.73 22.23 -27.01
C ILE A 301 9.02 22.20 -28.37
N LEU A 302 8.00 21.36 -28.53
CA LEU A 302 7.23 21.26 -29.79
C LEU A 302 6.53 22.58 -30.11
N THR A 303 5.88 23.17 -29.12
CA THR A 303 5.19 24.45 -29.29
C THR A 303 6.19 25.56 -29.63
N GLY A 304 7.31 25.64 -28.93
CA GLY A 304 8.40 26.59 -29.22
C GLY A 304 8.95 26.45 -30.64
N LYS A 305 9.19 25.21 -31.10
CA LYS A 305 9.61 24.91 -32.49
C LYS A 305 8.60 25.43 -33.52
N HIS A 306 7.31 25.19 -33.31
CA HIS A 306 6.25 25.62 -34.24
C HIS A 306 6.00 27.12 -34.21
N VAL A 307 6.09 27.75 -33.03
CA VAL A 307 6.04 29.22 -32.88
C VAL A 307 7.23 29.88 -33.58
N TYR A 308 8.45 29.35 -33.40
CA TYR A 308 9.65 29.84 -34.11
C TYR A 308 9.50 29.73 -35.63
N ARG A 309 9.00 28.59 -36.14
CA ARG A 309 8.69 28.40 -37.57
C ARG A 309 7.67 29.42 -38.06
N TRP A 310 6.61 29.68 -37.29
CA TRP A 310 5.61 30.69 -37.63
C TRP A 310 6.23 32.08 -37.75
N PHE A 311 7.01 32.52 -36.76
CA PHE A 311 7.69 33.82 -36.80
C PHE A 311 8.63 33.94 -38.01
N ARG A 312 9.36 32.87 -38.37
CA ARG A 312 10.19 32.86 -39.58
C ARG A 312 9.37 33.05 -40.86
N ILE A 313 8.21 32.39 -40.95
CA ILE A 313 7.31 32.55 -42.10
C ILE A 313 6.74 33.96 -42.15
N GLN A 314 6.30 34.52 -41.01
CA GLN A 314 5.82 35.91 -40.95
C GLN A 314 6.89 36.91 -41.37
N LYS A 315 8.14 36.73 -40.90
CA LYS A 315 9.27 37.58 -41.29
C LYS A 315 9.55 37.47 -42.80
N SER A 316 9.46 36.27 -43.38
CA SER A 316 9.61 36.07 -44.83
C SER A 316 8.48 36.74 -45.63
N LEU A 317 7.23 36.57 -45.20
CA LEU A 317 6.06 37.19 -45.84
C LEU A 317 6.10 38.73 -45.73
N SER A 318 6.61 39.27 -44.62
CA SER A 318 6.82 40.70 -44.43
C SER A 318 7.89 41.26 -45.39
N LYS A 319 9.00 40.54 -45.58
CA LYS A 319 10.04 40.92 -46.56
C LYS A 319 9.54 40.89 -48.02
N GLN A 320 8.58 40.03 -48.35
CA GLN A 320 7.98 39.98 -49.70
C GLN A 320 6.95 41.11 -49.95
N SER A 321 6.49 41.82 -48.92
CA SER A 321 5.32 42.72 -49.03
C SER A 321 5.64 44.17 -49.41
N LEU A 322 6.57 44.41 -50.33
CA LEU A 322 6.76 45.76 -50.89
C LEU A 322 5.82 46.07 -52.08
N GLU A 323 5.11 45.08 -52.66
CA GLU A 323 4.21 45.31 -53.82
C GLU A 323 2.85 44.54 -53.84
N GLU A 324 2.48 43.74 -52.82
CA GLU A 324 1.27 42.87 -52.89
C GLU A 324 0.00 43.44 -52.20
N LEU A 325 -1.18 43.19 -52.81
CA LEU A 325 -2.52 43.53 -52.26
C LEU A 325 -2.76 42.92 -50.86
N SER A 326 -3.31 43.73 -49.95
CA SER A 326 -3.57 43.39 -48.54
C SER A 326 -4.41 42.12 -48.32
N VAL A 327 -5.34 41.82 -49.23
CA VAL A 327 -6.23 40.63 -49.17
C VAL A 327 -5.45 39.33 -49.39
N LEU A 328 -4.51 39.30 -50.33
CA LEU A 328 -3.68 38.13 -50.61
C LEU A 328 -2.73 37.84 -49.44
N LYS A 329 -2.22 38.90 -48.78
CA LYS A 329 -1.40 38.80 -47.57
C LYS A 329 -2.16 38.12 -46.42
N ARG A 330 -3.39 38.56 -46.12
CA ARG A 330 -4.22 37.97 -45.05
C ARG A 330 -4.58 36.51 -45.32
N SER A 331 -4.91 36.16 -46.57
CA SER A 331 -5.19 34.78 -46.99
C SER A 331 -3.97 33.86 -46.84
N ARG A 332 -2.77 34.31 -47.27
CA ARG A 332 -1.51 33.56 -47.10
C ARG A 332 -1.15 33.36 -45.62
N GLN A 333 -1.36 34.39 -44.80
CA GLN A 333 -1.10 34.34 -43.36
C GLN A 333 -2.01 33.30 -42.66
N HIS A 334 -3.30 33.28 -42.99
CA HIS A 334 -4.26 32.31 -42.46
C HIS A 334 -3.94 30.87 -42.90
N ARG A 335 -3.59 30.67 -44.19
CA ARG A 335 -3.14 29.36 -44.69
C ARG A 335 -1.87 28.88 -44.01
N SER A 336 -0.93 29.78 -43.72
CA SER A 336 0.30 29.47 -42.98
C SER A 336 -0.01 29.04 -41.54
N LEU A 337 -0.86 29.76 -40.83
CA LEU A 337 -1.28 29.41 -39.46
C LEU A 337 -1.93 28.02 -39.42
N ARG A 338 -2.87 27.74 -40.33
CA ARG A 338 -3.53 26.43 -40.42
C ARG A 338 -2.53 25.30 -40.69
N ARG A 339 -1.56 25.49 -41.59
CA ARG A 339 -0.51 24.49 -41.87
C ARG A 339 0.36 24.20 -40.64
N ILE A 340 0.72 25.22 -39.88
CA ILE A 340 1.56 25.06 -38.67
C ILE A 340 0.77 24.35 -37.57
N SER A 341 -0.49 24.72 -37.36
CA SER A 341 -1.37 24.04 -36.41
C SER A 341 -1.54 22.56 -36.76
N LEU A 342 -1.78 22.23 -38.03
CA LEU A 342 -1.86 20.84 -38.50
C LEU A 342 -0.53 20.09 -38.33
N SER A 343 0.60 20.75 -38.56
CA SER A 343 1.92 20.14 -38.36
C SER A 343 2.24 19.93 -36.88
N TRP A 344 1.81 20.82 -35.99
CA TRP A 344 1.94 20.66 -34.54
C TRP A 344 1.11 19.49 -34.03
N LEU A 345 -0.16 19.39 -34.47
CA LEU A 345 -1.02 18.24 -34.16
C LEU A 345 -0.43 16.92 -34.66
N LYS A 346 0.18 16.93 -35.86
CA LYS A 346 0.87 15.75 -36.41
C LYS A 346 2.07 15.36 -35.55
N ASP A 347 2.95 16.31 -35.21
CA ASP A 347 4.13 16.04 -34.37
C ASP A 347 3.71 15.46 -33.00
N ILE A 348 2.67 16.02 -32.36
CA ILE A 348 2.14 15.51 -31.09
C ILE A 348 1.60 14.09 -31.25
N ARG A 349 0.78 13.86 -32.27
CA ARG A 349 0.20 12.53 -32.54
C ARG A 349 1.31 11.50 -32.76
N ASP A 350 2.32 11.82 -33.56
CA ASP A 350 3.38 10.88 -33.89
C ASP A 350 4.20 10.52 -32.64
N ILE A 351 4.48 11.49 -31.75
CA ILE A 351 5.12 11.24 -30.45
C ILE A 351 4.22 10.39 -29.55
N ALA A 352 2.94 10.74 -29.44
CA ALA A 352 1.99 10.00 -28.62
C ALA A 352 1.87 8.53 -29.06
N ILE A 353 1.85 8.26 -30.36
CA ILE A 353 1.82 6.89 -30.90
C ILE A 353 3.05 6.10 -30.47
N VAL A 354 4.26 6.65 -30.65
CA VAL A 354 5.50 5.94 -30.28
C VAL A 354 5.56 5.69 -28.78
N SER A 355 5.25 6.70 -27.96
CA SER A 355 5.24 6.57 -26.51
C SER A 355 4.18 5.58 -26.02
N MET A 356 2.98 5.58 -26.60
CA MET A 356 1.90 4.65 -26.24
C MET A 356 2.26 3.21 -26.63
N LEU A 357 2.84 3.00 -27.81
CA LEU A 357 3.27 1.67 -28.24
C LEU A 357 4.38 1.12 -27.33
N LEU A 358 5.36 1.95 -26.96
CA LEU A 358 6.40 1.57 -26.01
C LEU A 358 5.81 1.27 -24.63
N TYR A 359 4.87 2.10 -24.16
CA TYR A 359 4.20 1.89 -22.89
C TYR A 359 3.42 0.56 -22.86
N VAL A 360 2.64 0.27 -23.91
CA VAL A 360 1.92 -1.00 -24.03
C VAL A 360 2.88 -2.19 -24.10
N PHE A 361 3.99 -2.06 -24.82
CA PHE A 361 5.04 -3.08 -24.83
C PHE A 361 5.60 -3.33 -23.42
N CYS A 362 5.96 -2.27 -22.70
CA CYS A 362 6.45 -2.36 -21.31
C CYS A 362 5.38 -2.85 -20.33
N LEU A 363 4.08 -2.70 -20.61
CA LEU A 363 3.02 -3.28 -19.78
C LEU A 363 2.89 -4.79 -19.96
N ILE A 364 3.13 -5.29 -21.17
CA ILE A 364 2.91 -6.70 -21.52
C ILE A 364 4.15 -7.55 -21.19
N PHE A 365 5.36 -7.01 -21.44
CA PHE A 365 6.59 -7.81 -21.45
C PHE A 365 7.56 -7.53 -20.30
N ILE A 366 7.30 -6.49 -19.50
CA ILE A 366 8.14 -6.09 -18.35
C ILE A 366 7.26 -6.06 -17.12
#